data_AF-A0AAN6WIJ4-F1
#
_entry.id   AF-A0AAN6WIJ4-F1
#
_cell.length_a   1.000
_cell.length_b   1.000
_cell.length_c   1.000
_cell.angle_alpha   90.00
_cell.angle_beta   90.00
_cell.angle_gamma   90.00
#
_symmetry.space_group_name_H-M   'P 1'
#
loop_
_entity.id
_entity.type
_entity.pdbx_description
1 polymer ?
#
loop_
_entity_poly.entity_id
_entity_poly.type
_entity_poly.pdbx_seq_one_letter_code
_entity_poly.pdbx_strand_id
1 'polypeptide(L)' 'EISVARRTSWALGRETTRIEDQAYCLLGLFDINMPMLYGEGPKAFARLQQEIIETTDDCSVLAWG' A
#
# COMPACT_ATOMS: atom_id res chain seq x y z
N GLU A 1 1.86 6.34 -17.52
CA GLU A 1 2.05 5.93 -16.12
C GLU A 1 1.26 4.66 -15.79
N ILE A 2 1.64 3.91 -14.75
CA ILE A 2 0.82 2.80 -14.21
C ILE A 2 0.12 3.33 -12.96
N SER A 3 -1.22 3.42 -13.01
CA SER A 3 -2.04 3.93 -11.91
C SER A 3 -1.84 3.16 -10.61
N VAL A 4 -2.00 3.86 -9.48
CA VAL A 4 -1.90 3.27 -8.13
C VAL A 4 -2.74 2.01 -8.02
N ALA A 5 -4.03 2.06 -8.34
CA ALA A 5 -4.94 0.90 -8.28
C ALA A 5 -4.41 -0.36 -8.98
N ARG A 6 -3.70 -0.20 -10.12
CA ARG A 6 -3.13 -1.31 -10.88
C ARG A 6 -1.90 -1.90 -10.23
N ARG A 7 -1.05 -1.08 -9.60
CA ARG A 7 0.09 -1.53 -8.79
C ARG A 7 -0.39 -2.24 -7.53
N THR A 8 -1.37 -1.66 -6.85
CA THR A 8 -1.97 -2.26 -5.68
C THR A 8 -2.65 -3.59 -6.05
N SER A 9 -3.26 -3.71 -7.24
CA SER A 9 -3.83 -4.97 -7.74
C SER A 9 -2.82 -6.12 -7.88
N TRP A 10 -1.52 -5.85 -7.90
CA TRP A 10 -0.51 -6.92 -7.87
C TRP A 10 -0.38 -7.56 -6.48
N ALA A 11 -0.82 -6.86 -5.43
CA ALA A 11 -0.91 -7.41 -4.08
C ALA A 11 -2.20 -8.23 -3.85
N LEU A 12 -3.28 -8.00 -4.63
CA LEU A 12 -4.57 -8.71 -4.50
C LEU A 12 -4.48 -10.24 -4.70
N GLY A 13 -3.45 -10.74 -5.37
CA GLY A 13 -3.23 -12.18 -5.58
C GLY A 13 -2.22 -12.82 -4.63
N ARG A 14 -1.63 -12.05 -3.69
CA ARG A 14 -0.59 -12.55 -2.80
C ARG A 14 -1.18 -12.97 -1.46
N GLU A 15 -0.98 -14.22 -1.10
CA GLU A 15 -1.28 -14.72 0.24
C GLU A 15 -0.14 -14.33 1.17
N THR A 16 -0.42 -13.36 2.04
CA THR A 16 0.53 -12.89 3.05
C THR A 16 0.12 -13.40 4.42
N THR A 17 1.09 -13.91 5.18
CA THR A 17 0.87 -14.38 6.56
C THR A 17 0.34 -13.30 7.49
N ARG A 18 0.64 -12.02 7.21
CA ARG A 18 0.21 -10.87 8.00
C ARG A 18 -0.37 -9.80 7.07
N ILE A 19 -1.46 -9.16 7.51
CA ILE A 19 -2.11 -8.04 6.80
C ILE A 19 -1.13 -6.89 6.54
N GLU A 20 -0.18 -6.68 7.46
CA GLU A 20 0.86 -5.64 7.37
C GLU A 20 1.86 -5.90 6.23
N ASP A 21 2.11 -7.17 5.92
CA ASP A 21 3.07 -7.59 4.89
C ASP A 21 2.59 -7.23 3.49
N GLN A 22 1.27 -7.18 3.28
CA GLN A 22 0.67 -6.66 2.05
C GLN A 22 1.01 -5.18 1.85
N ALA A 23 1.05 -4.41 2.94
CA ALA A 23 1.41 -3.00 2.87
C ALA A 23 2.92 -2.83 2.61
N TYR A 24 3.77 -3.58 3.33
CA TYR A 24 5.22 -3.49 3.19
C TYR A 24 5.74 -3.93 1.82
N CYS A 25 5.13 -4.94 1.20
CA CYS A 25 5.47 -5.35 -0.17
C CYS A 25 5.23 -4.26 -1.22
N LEU A 26 4.29 -3.33 -0.96
CA LEU A 26 3.94 -2.26 -1.88
C LEU A 26 4.85 -1.03 -1.73
N LEU A 27 5.54 -0.87 -0.59
CA LEU A 27 6.45 0.26 -0.35
C LEU A 27 7.50 0.41 -1.43
N GLY A 28 8.19 -0.68 -1.77
CA GLY A 28 9.20 -0.67 -2.85
C GLY A 28 8.61 -0.46 -4.25
N LEU A 29 7.29 -0.66 -4.42
CA LEU A 29 6.59 -0.41 -5.68
C LEU A 29 6.16 1.05 -5.85
N PHE A 30 5.97 1.75 -4.74
CA PHE A 30 5.58 3.16 -4.69
C PHE A 30 6.74 4.09 -4.30
N ASP A 31 7.92 3.54 -4.03
CA ASP A 31 9.09 4.27 -3.53
C ASP A 31 8.79 5.05 -2.23
N ILE A 32 7.99 4.44 -1.34
CA ILE A 32 7.56 5.02 -0.07
C ILE A 32 8.44 4.50 1.06
N ASN A 33 8.82 5.39 1.98
CA ASN A 33 9.62 5.05 3.16
C ASN A 33 8.84 5.33 4.46
N MET A 34 8.10 4.33 4.93
CA MET A 34 7.43 4.36 6.24
C MET A 34 8.14 3.46 7.26
N PRO A 35 8.15 3.82 8.56
CA PRO A 35 8.67 2.94 9.60
C PRO A 35 7.83 1.65 9.71
N MET A 36 8.50 0.50 9.60
CA MET A 36 7.91 -0.83 9.75
C MET A 36 7.55 -1.09 11.21
N LEU A 37 6.33 -0.76 11.58
CA LEU A 37 5.75 -1.02 12.88
C LEU A 37 4.93 -2.30 12.81
N TYR A 38 5.47 -3.36 13.41
CA TYR A 38 4.78 -4.65 13.52
C TYR A 38 3.84 -4.64 14.73
N GLY A 39 2.59 -5.07 14.53
CA GLY A 39 1.53 -5.04 15.55
C GLY A 39 0.49 -3.92 15.35
N GLU A 40 0.60 -3.14 14.28
CA GLU A 40 -0.40 -2.15 13.85
C GLU A 40 -1.59 -2.81 13.12
N GLY A 41 -1.40 -3.99 12.55
CA GLY A 41 -2.40 -4.76 11.82
C GLY A 41 -2.96 -3.97 10.63
N PRO A 42 -4.29 -3.76 10.54
CA PRO A 42 -4.89 -3.02 9.42
C PRO A 42 -4.47 -1.54 9.37
N LYS A 43 -3.94 -0.97 10.46
CA LYS A 43 -3.44 0.42 10.46
C LYS A 43 -2.24 0.62 9.54
N ALA A 44 -1.40 -0.41 9.34
CA ALA A 44 -0.29 -0.35 8.40
C ALA A 44 -0.78 -0.06 6.97
N PHE A 45 -1.94 -0.62 6.60
CA PHE A 45 -2.57 -0.40 5.30
C PHE A 45 -3.11 1.03 5.15
N ALA A 46 -3.74 1.56 6.21
CA ALA A 46 -4.22 2.94 6.22
C ALA A 46 -3.07 3.96 6.08
N ARG A 47 -1.94 3.73 6.77
CA ARG A 47 -0.74 4.58 6.67
C ARG A 47 -0.11 4.53 5.27
N LEU A 48 -0.04 3.33 4.67
CA LEU A 48 0.41 3.20 3.29
C LEU A 48 -0.47 4.03 2.34
N GLN A 49 -1.79 3.95 2.47
CA GLN A 49 -2.70 4.74 1.62
C GLN A 49 -2.47 6.25 1.79
N GLN A 50 -2.25 6.74 3.02
CA GLN A 50 -1.92 8.14 3.25
C GLN A 50 -0.61 8.55 2.56
N GLU A 51 0.46 7.77 2.74
CA GLU A 51 1.75 8.07 2.12
C GLU A 51 1.66 8.03 0.58
N ILE A 52 0.87 7.11 0.02
CA ILE A 52 0.60 7.07 -1.43
C ILE A 52 -0.12 8.34 -1.88
N ILE A 53 -1.13 8.81 -1.15
CA ILE A 53 -1.86 10.06 -1.46
C ILE A 53 -0.92 11.27 -1.37
N GLU A 54 -0.03 11.31 -0.38
CA GLU A 54 0.93 12.41 -0.23
C GLU A 54 2.03 12.40 -1.31
N THR A 55 2.47 11.21 -1.71
CA THR A 55 3.57 11.05 -2.69
C THR A 55 3.07 11.10 -4.13
N THR A 56 1.82 10.71 -4.37
CA THR A 56 1.22 10.56 -5.69
C THR A 56 -0.13 11.31 -5.73
N ASP A 57 -0.23 12.30 -6.61
CA ASP A 57 -1.46 13.09 -6.86
C ASP A 57 -2.58 12.27 -7.56
N ASP A 58 -2.36 10.97 -7.80
CA ASP A 58 -3.40 10.08 -8.32
C ASP A 58 -4.36 9.63 -7.20
N CYS A 59 -5.57 10.20 -7.21
CA CYS A 59 -6.70 9.76 -6.38
C CYS A 59 -7.16 8.31 -6.65
N SER A 60 -6.53 7.60 -7.58
CA SER A 60 -6.78 6.20 -7.93
C SER A 60 -6.58 5.22 -6.76
N VAL A 61 -5.92 5.63 -5.68
CA VAL A 61 -5.80 4.86 -4.42
C VAL A 61 -7.14 4.56 -3.74
N LEU A 62 -8.15 5.42 -3.96
CA LEU A 62 -9.51 5.26 -3.39
C LEU A 62 -10.41 4.33 -4.23
N ALA A 63 -9.99 3.95 -5.43
CA ALA A 63 -10.73 3.01 -6.29
C ALA A 63 -10.56 1.54 -5.87
N TRP A 64 -9.90 1.31 -4.73
CA TRP A 64 -9.78 0.01 -4.08
C TRP A 64 -11.01 -0.26 -3.22
N GLY A 65 -12.00 -0.94 -3.81
CA GLY A 65 -13.24 -1.39 -3.17
C GLY A 65 -13.64 -2.77 -3.67
#